data_AF-A0A6C0CB06-F1
#
_entry.id   AF-A0A6C0CB06-F1
#
_cell.length_a   1.000
_cell.length_b   1.000
_cell.length_c   1.000
_cell.angle_alpha   90.00
_cell.angle_beta   90.00
_cell.angle_gamma   90.00
#
_symmetry.space_group_name_H-M   'P 1'
#
loop_
_entity.id
_entity.type
_entity.pdbx_description
1 polymer ?
#
loop_
_entity_poly.entity_id
_entity_poly.type
_entity_poly.pdbx_seq_one_letter_code
_entity_poly.pdbx_strand_id
1 'polypeptide(L)'
;MDDVLFSGIFRDAIKPLLLPMGLYNMFATCKYYAKNITYQDFKIQVIKEINRRLREIYGKNYVETKQKLKRSGAIIVGSFITQCVLGEYWDSNVDICVAINANKFLPKNFELFCYPETKDSYGLTIPPPLDHPDTERIGLKELRTFFIKNRFKVKLMGIDTNNILDHVKYHYHYNICKIIYQFKHIDSDSNDLSTNNLQIYNLDDIVHRRTNICANAPLHGDHFKKYYVRGFNFYLADDKEKKILSTSDLHEIMCLSMPINVTKIDYQTKSESIFPTRKIRAYDYVYTYTIIKNEICCYHGNPSSGIIRLYKIHKVKIPDNLVLKNCRQCSSCFTELLFPNQKHLHSNLGVFILTEI
;
A
#
# COMPACT_ATOMS: atom_id res chain seq x y z
N MET A 1 5.35 51.12 3.16
CA MET A 1 6.33 50.73 4.19
C MET A 1 5.76 49.48 4.88
N ASP A 2 5.39 48.47 4.07
CA ASP A 2 4.42 47.42 4.47
C ASP A 2 4.91 45.99 4.22
N ASP A 3 6.06 45.81 3.53
CA ASP A 3 6.63 44.49 3.23
C ASP A 3 7.37 43.85 4.42
N VAL A 4 7.76 44.64 5.41
CA VAL A 4 8.57 44.18 6.56
C VAL A 4 7.71 43.48 7.63
N LEU A 5 6.44 43.88 7.79
CA LEU A 5 5.54 43.30 8.79
C LEU A 5 4.98 41.94 8.35
N PHE A 6 4.56 41.82 7.09
CA PHE A 6 3.94 40.59 6.59
C PHE A 6 4.92 39.43 6.43
N SER A 7 6.16 39.72 6.03
CA SER A 7 7.22 38.72 5.92
C SER A 7 7.63 38.14 7.28
N GLY A 8 7.71 38.99 8.31
CA GLY A 8 7.96 38.57 9.70
C GLY A 8 6.83 37.70 10.25
N ILE A 9 5.56 38.14 10.13
CA ILE A 9 4.39 37.38 10.60
C ILE A 9 4.30 36.02 9.90
N PHE A 10 4.52 35.97 8.58
CA PHE A 10 4.50 34.72 7.86
C PHE A 10 5.60 33.76 8.36
N ARG A 11 6.84 34.24 8.45
CA ARG A 11 7.99 33.41 8.84
C ARG A 11 7.88 32.90 10.27
N ASP A 12 7.46 33.76 11.19
CA ASP A 12 7.60 33.54 12.63
C ASP A 12 6.31 33.02 13.29
N ALA A 13 5.13 33.33 12.74
CA ALA A 13 3.84 32.90 13.30
C ALA A 13 3.08 31.91 12.40
N ILE A 14 2.94 32.18 11.11
CA ILE A 14 2.09 31.35 10.22
C ILE A 14 2.81 30.07 9.81
N LYS A 15 4.02 30.19 9.24
CA LYS A 15 4.81 29.06 8.73
C LYS A 15 5.00 27.94 9.76
N PRO A 16 5.27 28.22 11.05
CA PRO A 16 5.39 27.18 12.07
C PRO A 16 4.11 26.39 12.35
N LEU A 17 2.92 26.96 12.08
CA LEU A 17 1.61 26.38 12.35
C LEU A 17 1.04 25.55 11.18
N LEU A 18 1.62 25.67 9.99
CA LEU A 18 1.16 24.95 8.81
C LEU A 18 1.55 23.47 8.87
N LEU A 19 0.59 22.60 8.57
CA LEU A 19 0.85 21.20 8.25
C LEU A 19 1.70 21.10 6.97
N PRO A 20 2.44 19.98 6.76
CA PRO A 20 3.32 19.84 5.61
C PRO A 20 2.66 20.13 4.25
N MET A 21 1.46 19.58 4.00
CA MET A 21 0.73 19.87 2.75
C MET A 21 0.23 21.32 2.65
N GLY A 22 -0.11 21.96 3.78
CA GLY A 22 -0.45 23.39 3.77
C GLY A 22 0.73 24.25 3.33
N LEU A 23 1.93 23.91 3.82
CA LEU A 23 3.16 24.57 3.43
C LEU A 23 3.50 24.30 1.95
N TYR A 24 3.38 23.06 1.49
CA TYR A 24 3.60 22.70 0.08
C TYR A 24 2.63 23.43 -0.85
N ASN A 25 1.34 23.48 -0.52
CA ASN A 25 0.33 24.15 -1.32
C ASN A 25 0.60 25.65 -1.43
N MET A 26 1.01 26.30 -0.34
CA MET A 26 1.42 27.72 -0.38
C MET A 26 2.64 27.92 -1.28
N PHE A 27 3.65 27.06 -1.16
CA PHE A 27 4.83 27.07 -2.02
C PHE A 27 4.45 26.90 -3.51
N ALA A 28 3.58 25.95 -3.83
CA ALA A 28 3.24 25.60 -5.21
C ALA A 28 2.32 26.62 -5.90
N THR A 29 1.46 27.32 -5.15
CA THR A 29 0.41 28.17 -5.72
C THR A 29 0.75 29.67 -5.73
N CYS A 30 1.75 30.11 -4.95
CA CYS A 30 2.03 31.53 -4.77
C CYS A 30 3.53 31.85 -4.91
N LYS A 31 3.87 32.72 -5.87
CA LYS A 31 5.26 33.16 -6.12
C LYS A 31 5.94 33.80 -4.90
N TYR A 32 5.16 34.49 -4.05
CA TYR A 32 5.69 35.09 -2.82
C TYR A 32 6.14 34.00 -1.85
N TYR A 33 5.29 33.02 -1.56
CA TYR A 33 5.63 31.93 -0.65
C TYR A 33 6.68 30.98 -1.23
N ALA A 34 6.68 30.75 -2.55
CA ALA A 34 7.71 29.96 -3.24
C ALA A 34 9.13 30.47 -2.96
N LYS A 35 9.32 31.79 -2.81
CA LYS A 35 10.61 32.40 -2.48
C LYS A 35 10.99 32.29 -0.99
N ASN A 36 10.01 32.06 -0.11
CA ASN A 36 10.17 32.15 1.35
C ASN A 36 10.05 30.78 2.06
N ILE A 37 9.61 29.75 1.35
CA ILE A 37 9.50 28.38 1.85
C ILE A 37 10.60 27.56 1.20
N THR A 38 11.48 26.99 2.02
CA THR A 38 12.53 26.09 1.58
C THR A 38 12.11 24.63 1.76
N TYR A 39 12.82 23.72 1.10
CA TYR A 39 12.67 22.29 1.33
C TYR A 39 12.98 21.88 2.78
N GLN A 40 13.85 22.63 3.47
CA GLN A 40 14.13 22.38 4.89
C GLN A 40 12.95 22.76 5.79
N ASP A 41 12.24 23.84 5.48
CA ASP A 41 10.99 24.19 6.19
C ASP A 41 9.97 23.05 6.09
N PHE A 42 9.83 22.47 4.89
CA PHE A 42 8.97 21.30 4.68
C PHE A 42 9.42 20.10 5.52
N LYS A 43 10.70 19.74 5.49
CA LYS A 43 11.24 18.65 6.31
C LYS A 43 10.98 18.86 7.80
N ILE A 44 11.20 20.07 8.30
CA ILE A 44 10.95 20.41 9.70
C ILE A 44 9.47 20.19 10.05
N GLN A 45 8.54 20.59 9.18
CA GLN A 45 7.11 20.36 9.44
C GLN A 45 6.74 18.88 9.42
N VAL A 46 7.32 18.09 8.51
CA VAL A 46 7.11 16.64 8.52
C VAL A 46 7.68 16.01 9.80
N ILE A 47 8.87 16.42 10.24
CA ILE A 47 9.48 15.96 11.51
C ILE A 47 8.61 16.34 12.72
N LYS A 48 8.05 17.56 12.75
CA LYS A 48 7.12 17.99 13.80
C LYS A 48 5.89 17.10 13.83
N GLU A 49 5.31 16.80 12.67
CA GLU A 49 4.11 15.95 12.57
C GLU A 49 4.40 14.50 12.98
N ILE A 50 5.53 13.93 12.55
CA ILE A 50 6.01 12.62 13.02
C ILE A 50 6.10 12.61 14.55
N ASN A 51 6.79 13.59 15.14
CA ASN A 51 6.99 13.63 16.59
C ASN A 51 5.69 13.86 17.36
N ARG A 52 4.79 14.69 16.84
CA ARG A 52 3.45 14.90 17.42
C ARG A 52 2.67 13.58 17.48
N ARG A 53 2.65 12.82 16.37
CA ARG A 53 1.96 11.53 16.30
C ARG A 53 2.63 10.46 17.15
N LEU A 54 3.96 10.41 17.19
CA LEU A 54 4.67 9.50 18.09
C LEU A 54 4.37 9.83 19.56
N ARG A 55 4.26 11.11 19.94
CA ARG A 55 3.80 11.50 21.29
C ARG A 55 2.37 11.04 21.57
N GLU A 56 1.47 11.13 20.59
CA GLU A 56 0.10 10.62 20.71
C GLU A 56 0.07 9.11 20.96
N ILE A 57 0.86 8.36 20.18
CA ILE A 57 0.98 6.89 20.25
C ILE A 57 1.55 6.47 21.61
N TYR A 58 2.77 6.93 21.92
CA TYR A 58 3.52 6.47 23.10
C TYR A 58 3.13 7.21 24.39
N GLY A 59 2.44 8.35 24.31
CA GLY A 59 2.04 9.14 25.47
C GLY A 59 3.24 9.52 26.35
N LYS A 60 3.12 9.25 27.64
CA LYS A 60 4.19 9.49 28.63
C LYS A 60 5.48 8.70 28.36
N ASN A 61 5.41 7.59 27.63
CA ASN A 61 6.57 6.76 27.31
C ASN A 61 7.36 7.30 26.10
N TYR A 62 6.88 8.37 25.43
CA TYR A 62 7.51 8.90 24.22
C TYR A 62 8.99 9.24 24.39
N VAL A 63 9.36 9.89 25.51
CA VAL A 63 10.76 10.31 25.75
C VAL A 63 11.68 9.10 25.87
N GLU A 64 11.26 8.09 26.64
CA GLU A 64 12.01 6.86 26.84
C GLU A 64 12.11 6.04 25.53
N THR A 65 11.00 5.87 24.81
CA THR A 65 10.95 5.21 23.49
C THR A 65 11.88 5.92 22.50
N LYS A 66 11.86 7.24 22.44
CA LYS A 66 12.76 8.04 21.58
C LYS A 66 14.24 7.76 21.90
N GLN A 67 14.62 7.71 23.18
CA GLN A 67 15.98 7.39 23.60
C GLN A 67 16.39 5.96 23.20
N LYS A 68 15.48 4.99 23.34
CA LYS A 68 15.72 3.61 22.89
C LYS A 68 15.90 3.53 21.37
N LEU A 69 15.08 4.24 20.59
CA LEU A 69 15.22 4.28 19.12
C LEU A 69 16.56 4.86 18.71
N LYS A 70 17.00 5.94 19.38
CA LYS A 70 18.31 6.56 19.20
C LYS A 70 19.44 5.56 19.47
N ARG A 71 19.48 4.96 20.67
CA ARG A 71 20.55 4.02 21.11
C ARG A 71 20.66 2.76 20.26
N SER A 72 19.55 2.32 19.67
CA SER A 72 19.51 1.14 18.81
C SER A 72 19.86 1.42 17.36
N GLY A 73 20.04 2.70 16.98
CA GLY A 73 20.15 3.09 15.58
C GLY A 73 18.89 2.79 14.76
N ALA A 74 17.75 2.55 15.42
CA ALA A 74 16.51 2.17 14.77
C ALA A 74 15.97 3.29 13.88
N ILE A 75 15.30 2.89 12.81
CA ILE A 75 14.67 3.79 11.87
C ILE A 75 13.16 3.51 11.80
N ILE A 76 12.38 4.55 11.59
CA ILE A 76 10.96 4.45 11.24
C ILE A 76 10.86 4.56 9.73
N VAL A 77 10.00 3.74 9.10
CA VAL A 77 9.87 3.68 7.65
C VAL A 77 8.42 3.63 7.17
N GLY A 78 8.25 3.86 5.87
CA GLY A 78 7.02 3.53 5.16
C GLY A 78 5.83 4.44 5.47
N SER A 79 4.64 3.84 5.39
CA SER A 79 3.38 4.58 5.27
C SER A 79 3.02 5.50 6.43
N PHE A 80 3.55 5.27 7.64
CA PHE A 80 3.37 6.19 8.76
C PHE A 80 3.98 7.56 8.45
N ILE A 81 5.17 7.60 7.84
CA ILE A 81 5.81 8.86 7.48
C ILE A 81 5.13 9.48 6.27
N THR A 82 4.74 8.68 5.27
CA THR A 82 3.94 9.14 4.13
C THR A 82 2.67 9.88 4.57
N GLN A 83 1.97 9.35 5.58
CA GLN A 83 0.81 10.02 6.18
C GLN A 83 1.16 11.36 6.81
N CYS A 84 2.30 11.46 7.49
CA CYS A 84 2.77 12.72 8.06
C CYS A 84 3.08 13.74 6.95
N VAL A 85 3.68 13.31 5.84
CA VAL A 85 3.93 14.13 4.65
C VAL A 85 2.61 14.66 4.06
N LEU A 86 1.58 13.80 3.96
CA LEU A 86 0.30 14.17 3.37
C LEU A 86 -0.69 14.84 4.35
N GLY A 87 -0.41 14.82 5.65
CA GLY A 87 -1.34 15.28 6.67
C GLY A 87 -2.57 14.38 6.85
N GLU A 88 -2.49 13.11 6.47
CA GLU A 88 -3.62 12.17 6.47
C GLU A 88 -3.54 11.14 7.60
N TYR A 89 -4.65 10.46 7.89
CA TYR A 89 -4.72 9.36 8.84
C TYR A 89 -5.27 8.10 8.19
N TRP A 90 -4.51 7.02 8.25
CA TRP A 90 -4.82 5.72 7.67
C TRP A 90 -4.68 4.63 8.72
N ASP A 91 -5.43 3.54 8.55
CA ASP A 91 -5.09 2.30 9.26
C ASP A 91 -3.74 1.79 8.73
N SER A 92 -2.70 2.02 9.50
CA SER A 92 -1.30 1.76 9.12
C SER A 92 -0.46 1.58 10.36
N ASN A 93 0.50 0.68 10.26
CA ASN A 93 1.42 0.42 11.35
C ASN A 93 2.49 1.50 11.41
N VAL A 94 3.08 1.67 12.59
CA VAL A 94 4.42 2.26 12.70
C VAL A 94 5.42 1.14 12.48
N ASP A 95 6.06 1.17 11.31
CA ASP A 95 7.08 0.19 10.92
C ASP A 95 8.46 0.68 11.38
N ILE A 96 9.10 -0.06 12.27
CA ILE A 96 10.41 0.23 12.86
C ILE A 96 11.38 -0.84 12.42
N CYS A 97 12.49 -0.45 11.80
CA CYS A 97 13.56 -1.35 11.38
C CYS A 97 14.82 -1.16 12.22
N VAL A 98 15.48 -2.27 12.52
CA VAL A 98 16.75 -2.32 13.25
C VAL A 98 17.71 -3.22 12.47
N ALA A 99 18.93 -2.74 12.24
CA ALA A 99 20.00 -3.57 11.72
C ALA A 99 20.38 -4.61 12.78
N ILE A 100 20.35 -5.88 12.40
CA ILE A 100 20.91 -6.98 13.19
C ILE A 100 21.99 -7.64 12.35
N ASN A 101 23.10 -8.01 12.98
CA ASN A 101 24.15 -8.76 12.30
C ASN A 101 23.84 -10.25 12.39
N ALA A 102 24.19 -11.01 11.35
CA ALA A 102 24.06 -12.46 11.28
C ALA A 102 24.32 -13.13 12.64
N ASN A 103 23.34 -13.90 13.11
CA ASN A 103 23.26 -14.63 14.40
C ASN A 103 22.80 -13.84 15.63
N LYS A 104 22.40 -12.57 15.50
CA LYS A 104 21.79 -11.81 16.60
C LYS A 104 20.28 -11.64 16.38
N PHE A 105 19.50 -12.06 17.36
CA PHE A 105 18.09 -11.68 17.49
C PHE A 105 17.95 -10.25 18.00
N LEU A 106 16.77 -9.66 17.84
CA LEU A 106 16.43 -8.40 18.50
C LEU A 106 16.63 -8.59 20.02
N PRO A 107 17.49 -7.76 20.65
CA PRO A 107 17.74 -7.88 22.08
C PRO A 107 16.42 -7.83 22.89
N LYS A 108 16.30 -8.63 23.96
CA LYS A 108 15.05 -8.70 24.77
C LYS A 108 14.61 -7.34 25.31
N ASN A 109 15.55 -6.43 25.55
CA ASN A 109 15.29 -5.03 25.91
C ASN A 109 14.57 -4.21 24.82
N PHE A 110 14.32 -4.76 23.62
CA PHE A 110 13.40 -4.17 22.64
C PHE A 110 11.93 -4.44 22.98
N GLU A 111 11.60 -5.38 23.87
CA GLU A 111 10.25 -5.51 24.45
C GLU A 111 9.84 -4.22 25.19
N LEU A 112 10.84 -3.46 25.65
CA LEU A 112 10.67 -2.18 26.36
C LEU A 112 10.34 -1.00 25.43
N PHE A 113 10.33 -1.13 24.10
CA PHE A 113 9.70 -0.11 23.23
C PHE A 113 8.20 0.02 23.52
N CYS A 114 7.63 -1.00 24.16
CA CYS A 114 6.23 -1.16 24.44
C CYS A 114 6.05 -1.47 25.94
N TYR A 115 6.39 -0.54 26.83
CA TYR A 115 6.12 -0.73 28.26
C TYR A 115 4.61 -0.91 28.51
N PRO A 116 4.19 -2.03 29.14
CA PRO A 116 2.80 -2.34 29.43
C PRO A 116 2.43 -1.70 30.76
N GLU A 117 2.10 -0.42 30.76
CA GLU A 117 1.35 0.09 31.92
C GLU A 117 -0.12 -0.36 31.89
N THR A 118 -0.58 -0.83 30.74
CA THR A 118 -1.86 -1.51 30.58
C THR A 118 -1.57 -2.99 30.32
N LYS A 119 -2.27 -3.90 31.01
CA LYS A 119 -2.29 -5.35 30.75
C LYS A 119 -2.71 -5.74 29.31
N ASP A 120 -2.94 -4.75 28.45
CA ASP A 120 -3.59 -4.89 27.15
C ASP A 120 -2.63 -4.87 25.95
N SER A 121 -1.31 -4.69 26.14
CA SER A 121 -0.36 -4.78 25.03
C SER A 121 0.12 -6.22 24.82
N TYR A 122 -0.56 -6.96 23.95
CA TYR A 122 -0.10 -8.27 23.49
C TYR A 122 1.04 -8.11 22.49
N GLY A 123 2.23 -8.64 22.83
CA GLY A 123 3.32 -8.82 21.89
C GLY A 123 3.19 -10.18 21.21
N LEU A 124 2.87 -10.21 19.92
CA LEU A 124 2.99 -11.42 19.11
C LEU A 124 4.36 -11.42 18.45
N THR A 125 5.25 -12.30 18.92
CA THR A 125 6.45 -12.68 18.20
C THR A 125 6.04 -13.72 17.17
N ILE A 126 5.99 -13.30 15.91
CA ILE A 126 5.75 -14.22 14.81
C ILE A 126 7.11 -14.42 14.15
N PRO A 127 7.83 -15.53 14.40
CA PRO A 127 8.93 -15.88 13.51
C PRO A 127 8.33 -15.94 12.10
N PRO A 128 8.86 -15.18 11.13
CA PRO A 128 8.35 -15.27 9.77
C PRO A 128 8.45 -16.74 9.31
N PRO A 129 7.49 -17.26 8.55
CA PRO A 129 7.74 -18.49 7.81
C PRO A 129 8.96 -18.25 6.94
N LEU A 130 10.08 -18.90 7.28
CA LEU A 130 11.38 -18.75 6.61
C LEU A 130 11.30 -19.09 5.12
N ASP A 131 10.23 -19.77 4.69
CA ASP A 131 9.99 -20.21 3.32
C ASP A 131 9.24 -19.18 2.46
N HIS A 132 8.98 -17.96 2.95
CA HIS A 132 8.40 -16.92 2.10
C HIS A 132 9.51 -16.18 1.33
N PRO A 133 9.51 -16.18 -0.02
CA PRO A 133 10.62 -15.60 -0.81
C PRO A 133 10.90 -14.11 -0.51
N ASP A 134 9.91 -13.37 -0.02
CA ASP A 134 10.09 -11.98 0.38
C ASP A 134 10.78 -11.78 1.74
N THR A 135 10.68 -12.73 2.69
CA THR A 135 11.35 -12.59 4.01
C THR A 135 12.85 -12.75 3.88
N GLU A 136 13.29 -13.64 2.99
CA GLU A 136 14.70 -13.79 2.62
C GLU A 136 15.20 -12.57 1.82
N ARG A 137 14.39 -12.07 0.86
CA ARG A 137 14.76 -10.94 -0.01
C ARG A 137 14.89 -9.59 0.73
N ILE A 138 14.06 -9.35 1.74
CA ILE A 138 14.17 -8.16 2.61
C ILE A 138 15.09 -8.41 3.82
N GLY A 139 15.76 -9.56 3.91
CA GLY A 139 16.64 -9.89 5.03
C GLY A 139 15.94 -9.89 6.39
N LEU A 140 14.62 -10.08 6.45
CA LEU A 140 13.86 -10.08 7.70
C LEU A 140 14.17 -11.35 8.48
N LYS A 141 14.83 -11.21 9.63
CA LYS A 141 15.08 -12.33 10.55
C LYS A 141 14.05 -12.42 11.66
N GLU A 142 13.48 -11.29 12.06
CA GLU A 142 12.56 -11.25 13.19
C GLU A 142 11.51 -10.16 13.01
N LEU A 143 10.26 -10.49 13.31
CA LEU A 143 9.15 -9.56 13.34
C LEU A 143 8.41 -9.67 14.67
N ARG A 144 8.31 -8.55 15.38
CA ARG A 144 7.45 -8.40 16.56
C ARG A 144 6.37 -7.38 16.27
N THR A 145 5.12 -7.75 16.56
CA THR A 145 3.98 -6.84 16.40
C THR A 145 3.39 -6.54 17.77
N PHE A 146 3.12 -5.27 18.02
CA PHE A 146 2.57 -4.76 19.26
C PHE A 146 1.35 -3.88 18.98
N PHE A 147 0.43 -3.84 19.95
CA PHE A 147 -0.66 -2.89 19.98
C PHE A 147 -0.51 -1.96 21.18
N ILE A 148 -0.45 -0.66 20.91
CA ILE A 148 -0.37 0.38 21.94
C ILE A 148 -1.77 0.98 22.11
N LYS A 149 -2.28 1.00 23.35
CA LYS A 149 -3.63 1.48 23.71
C LYS A 149 -4.75 0.78 22.92
N ASN A 150 -4.57 -0.49 22.55
CA ASN A 150 -5.48 -1.26 21.69
C ASN A 150 -5.87 -0.60 20.35
N ARG A 151 -5.10 0.39 19.91
CA ARG A 151 -5.42 1.22 18.74
C ARG A 151 -4.28 1.29 17.75
N PHE A 152 -3.06 1.46 18.22
CA PHE A 152 -1.91 1.71 17.36
C PHE A 152 -1.08 0.45 17.18
N LYS A 153 -1.02 -0.06 15.95
CA LYS A 153 -0.19 -1.21 15.61
C LYS A 153 1.25 -0.75 15.33
N VAL A 154 2.21 -1.35 16.02
CA VAL A 154 3.64 -1.10 15.83
C VAL A 154 4.30 -2.40 15.40
N LYS A 155 5.08 -2.36 14.33
CA LYS A 155 5.87 -3.49 13.84
C LYS A 155 7.34 -3.18 14.05
N LEU A 156 8.03 -4.04 14.78
CA LEU A 156 9.47 -4.00 14.95
C LEU A 156 10.10 -5.13 14.13
N MET A 157 10.98 -4.75 13.20
CA MET A 157 11.62 -5.63 12.25
C MET A 157 13.13 -5.67 12.49
N GLY A 158 13.67 -6.85 12.76
CA GLY A 158 15.10 -7.13 12.74
C GLY A 158 15.52 -7.51 11.34
N ILE A 159 16.34 -6.68 10.71
CA ILE A 159 16.82 -6.85 9.33
C ILE A 159 18.31 -7.20 9.35
N ASP A 160 18.67 -8.32 8.71
CA ASP A 160 20.05 -8.75 8.52
C ASP A 160 20.75 -7.86 7.50
N THR A 161 21.39 -6.81 7.99
CA THR A 161 22.08 -5.84 7.15
C THR A 161 23.11 -5.04 7.94
N ASN A 162 24.21 -4.69 7.29
CA ASN A 162 25.21 -3.77 7.85
C ASN A 162 24.80 -2.30 7.68
N ASN A 163 23.88 -1.98 6.77
CA ASN A 163 23.42 -0.62 6.52
C ASN A 163 21.91 -0.58 6.26
N ILE A 164 21.15 -0.27 7.31
CA ILE A 164 19.69 -0.24 7.24
C ILE A 164 19.15 0.84 6.30
N LEU A 165 19.89 1.95 6.10
CA LEU A 165 19.47 3.02 5.20
C LEU A 165 19.54 2.57 3.74
N ASP A 166 20.64 1.95 3.34
CA ASP A 166 20.80 1.38 2.00
C ASP A 166 19.82 0.22 1.78
N HIS A 167 19.63 -0.62 2.80
CA HIS A 167 18.66 -1.70 2.74
C HIS A 167 17.26 -1.18 2.36
N VAL A 168 16.78 -0.13 3.04
CA VAL A 168 15.48 0.47 2.70
C VAL A 168 15.44 0.99 1.27
N LYS A 169 16.50 1.68 0.84
CA LYS A 169 16.59 2.29 -0.49
C LYS A 169 16.52 1.25 -1.62
N TYR A 170 17.15 0.09 -1.46
CA TYR A 170 17.31 -0.89 -2.54
C TYR A 170 16.35 -2.07 -2.46
N HIS A 171 15.87 -2.46 -1.27
CA HIS A 171 15.02 -3.66 -1.11
C HIS A 171 13.52 -3.36 -1.02
N TYR A 172 13.11 -2.13 -0.74
CA TYR A 172 11.67 -1.77 -0.79
C TYR A 172 11.21 -1.58 -2.23
N HIS A 173 10.21 -2.36 -2.65
CA HIS A 173 9.69 -2.33 -4.03
C HIS A 173 9.01 -1.01 -4.38
N TYR A 174 8.20 -0.46 -3.46
CA TYR A 174 7.47 0.77 -3.69
C TYR A 174 8.28 1.98 -3.22
N ASN A 175 8.51 2.93 -4.11
CA ASN A 175 9.23 4.18 -3.87
C ASN A 175 8.59 5.01 -2.76
N ILE A 176 7.26 4.96 -2.63
CA ILE A 176 6.54 5.62 -1.53
C ILE A 176 6.93 5.07 -0.14
N CYS A 177 7.41 3.83 -0.08
CA CYS A 177 7.88 3.22 1.16
C CYS A 177 9.36 3.55 1.46
N LYS A 178 10.11 4.11 0.50
CA LYS A 178 11.52 4.52 0.66
C LYS A 178 11.63 5.87 1.38
N ILE A 179 10.96 5.97 2.51
CA ILE A 179 10.97 7.15 3.38
C ILE A 179 11.46 6.71 4.75
N ILE A 180 12.45 7.44 5.26
CA ILE A 180 13.20 7.05 6.45
C ILE A 180 13.22 8.22 7.43
N TYR A 181 12.88 7.92 8.68
CA TYR A 181 13.06 8.84 9.80
C TYR A 181 13.91 8.19 10.88
N GLN A 182 14.96 8.87 11.31
CA GLN A 182 15.89 8.40 12.33
C GLN A 182 16.20 9.53 13.32
N PHE A 183 16.15 9.20 14.61
CA PHE A 183 16.64 10.07 15.66
C PHE A 183 18.17 10.05 15.66
N LYS A 184 18.84 11.19 15.43
CA LYS A 184 20.31 11.22 15.40
C LYS A 184 20.91 11.19 16.81
N HIS A 185 22.06 10.53 16.90
CA HIS A 185 23.06 10.70 17.95
C HIS A 185 23.72 12.07 17.85
N ILE A 186 23.10 13.11 18.40
CA ILE A 186 23.85 14.29 18.85
C ILE A 186 23.79 14.31 20.37
N ASP A 187 24.95 14.50 20.99
CA ASP A 187 25.23 14.37 22.43
C ASP A 187 24.74 15.56 23.26
N SER A 188 23.71 16.28 22.80
CA SER A 188 23.09 17.35 23.57
C SER A 188 21.59 17.13 23.67
N ASP A 189 21.03 17.45 24.83
CA ASP A 189 19.59 17.60 25.11
C ASP A 189 18.93 18.72 24.28
N SER A 190 19.51 19.08 23.13
CA SER A 190 18.92 20.05 22.23
C SER A 190 17.60 19.50 21.69
N ASN A 191 16.53 20.24 21.94
CA ASN A 191 15.23 20.06 21.27
C ASN A 191 15.28 20.45 19.78
N ASP A 192 16.48 20.53 19.20
CA ASP A 192 16.66 20.94 17.82
C ASP A 192 16.24 19.80 16.88
N LEU A 193 15.03 19.96 16.33
CA LEU A 193 14.45 19.04 15.35
C LEU A 193 15.26 18.98 14.05
N SER A 194 16.11 19.98 13.77
CA SER A 194 17.02 20.00 12.61
C SER A 194 18.02 18.85 12.61
N THR A 195 18.26 18.28 13.80
CA THR A 195 19.22 17.19 14.00
C THR A 195 18.65 15.83 13.62
N ASN A 196 17.33 15.63 13.60
CA ASN A 196 16.74 14.36 13.18
C ASN A 196 16.95 14.14 11.67
N ASN A 197 17.24 12.89 11.29
CA ASN A 197 17.47 12.54 9.90
C ASN A 197 16.14 12.12 9.26
N LEU A 198 15.60 12.96 8.38
CA LEU A 198 14.48 12.63 7.51
C LEU A 198 14.97 12.54 6.05
N GLN A 199 14.85 11.35 5.47
CA GLN A 199 15.15 11.08 4.07
C GLN A 199 13.84 10.70 3.37
N ILE A 200 13.45 11.50 2.39
CA ILE A 200 12.26 11.25 1.57
C ILE A 200 12.76 10.93 0.18
N TYR A 201 12.61 9.68 -0.25
CA TYR A 201 12.84 9.35 -1.65
C TYR A 201 11.71 9.99 -2.47
N ASN A 202 12.08 10.97 -3.30
CA ASN A 202 11.22 11.54 -4.33
C ASN A 202 9.92 12.15 -3.77
N LEU A 203 10.07 13.27 -3.05
CA LEU A 203 8.96 13.99 -2.42
C LEU A 203 7.87 14.37 -3.43
N ASP A 204 8.26 14.81 -4.62
CA ASP A 204 7.33 15.25 -5.66
C ASP A 204 6.33 14.15 -6.03
N ASP A 205 6.78 12.91 -6.11
CA ASP A 205 5.85 11.81 -6.37
C ASP A 205 4.89 11.58 -5.19
N ILE A 206 5.35 11.70 -3.94
CA ILE A 206 4.47 11.53 -2.78
C ILE A 206 3.38 12.61 -2.74
N VAL A 207 3.74 13.88 -2.89
CA VAL A 207 2.79 15.01 -2.80
C VAL A 207 1.79 15.02 -3.97
N HIS A 208 2.19 14.54 -5.15
CA HIS A 208 1.30 14.36 -6.31
C HIS A 208 0.60 13.00 -6.33
N ARG A 209 0.69 12.22 -5.25
CA ARG A 209 0.14 10.86 -5.13
C ARG A 209 0.53 9.95 -6.30
N ARG A 210 1.82 9.83 -6.58
CA ARG A 210 2.39 8.94 -7.58
C ARG A 210 3.34 7.96 -6.92
N THR A 211 3.37 6.72 -7.39
CA THR A 211 4.41 5.77 -6.98
C THR A 211 4.63 4.72 -8.05
N ASN A 212 5.72 3.96 -7.96
CA ASN A 212 5.96 2.89 -8.91
C ASN A 212 5.17 1.63 -8.56
N ILE A 213 4.96 0.81 -9.57
CA ILE A 213 4.56 -0.59 -9.46
C ILE A 213 5.54 -1.44 -10.27
N CYS A 214 5.86 -2.64 -9.77
CA CYS A 214 6.62 -3.63 -10.53
C CYS A 214 5.63 -4.57 -11.23
N ALA A 215 5.94 -5.13 -12.40
CA ALA A 215 5.04 -6.09 -13.04
C ALA A 215 5.17 -7.52 -12.45
N ASN A 216 6.31 -7.82 -11.81
CA ASN A 216 6.73 -9.18 -11.47
C ASN A 216 7.00 -9.40 -9.97
N ALA A 217 6.48 -8.58 -9.05
CA ALA A 217 6.78 -8.74 -7.62
C ALA A 217 5.71 -9.61 -6.88
N PRO A 218 6.09 -10.57 -6.03
CA PRO A 218 5.17 -11.56 -5.44
C PRO A 218 4.04 -11.05 -4.51
N LEU A 219 3.97 -9.76 -4.17
CA LEU A 219 3.03 -9.24 -3.17
C LEU A 219 2.47 -7.85 -3.53
N HIS A 220 2.07 -7.64 -4.79
CA HIS A 220 1.48 -6.35 -5.19
C HIS A 220 0.25 -5.98 -4.37
N GLY A 221 -0.52 -6.97 -3.93
CA GLY A 221 -1.90 -6.77 -3.57
C GLY A 221 -2.21 -5.77 -2.46
N ASP A 222 -1.67 -5.99 -1.26
CA ASP A 222 -2.03 -5.18 -0.10
C ASP A 222 -1.49 -3.75 -0.20
N HIS A 223 -0.25 -3.60 -0.68
CA HIS A 223 0.34 -2.27 -0.89
C HIS A 223 -0.35 -1.52 -2.04
N PHE A 224 -0.58 -2.19 -3.17
CA PHE A 224 -1.33 -1.62 -4.28
C PHE A 224 -2.70 -1.16 -3.81
N LYS A 225 -3.51 -2.07 -3.23
CA LYS A 225 -4.86 -1.76 -2.73
C LYS A 225 -4.81 -0.59 -1.75
N LYS A 226 -3.87 -0.60 -0.81
CA LYS A 226 -3.69 0.46 0.17
C LYS A 226 -3.49 1.82 -0.50
N TYR A 227 -2.55 1.95 -1.42
CA TYR A 227 -2.25 3.26 -2.01
C TYR A 227 -3.29 3.66 -3.07
N TYR A 228 -3.81 2.71 -3.85
CA TYR A 228 -4.84 2.97 -4.85
C TYR A 228 -6.11 3.57 -4.23
N VAL A 229 -6.65 3.00 -3.14
CA VAL A 229 -7.84 3.58 -2.45
C VAL A 229 -7.58 4.96 -1.84
N ARG A 230 -6.31 5.38 -1.73
CA ARG A 230 -5.88 6.69 -1.23
C ARG A 230 -5.58 7.68 -2.37
N GLY A 231 -6.02 7.34 -3.59
CA GLY A 231 -5.88 8.19 -4.77
C GLY A 231 -4.46 8.24 -5.33
N PHE A 232 -3.63 7.22 -5.06
CA PHE A 232 -2.34 7.12 -5.72
C PHE A 232 -2.47 6.59 -7.15
N ASN A 233 -1.79 7.27 -8.05
CA ASN A 233 -1.53 6.85 -9.41
C ASN A 233 -0.20 6.08 -9.48
N PHE A 234 -0.10 5.18 -10.45
CA PHE A 234 1.06 4.30 -10.58
C PHE A 234 1.75 4.46 -11.92
N TYR A 235 3.05 4.25 -11.93
CA TYR A 235 3.89 4.13 -13.12
C TYR A 235 4.78 2.89 -13.01
N LEU A 236 5.30 2.36 -14.11
CA LEU A 236 6.18 1.19 -14.07
C LEU A 236 7.53 1.54 -13.42
N ALA A 237 8.05 0.68 -12.56
CA ALA A 237 9.31 0.92 -11.83
C ALA A 237 10.51 1.26 -12.73
N ASP A 238 10.57 0.64 -13.91
CA ASP A 238 11.65 0.80 -14.87
C ASP A 238 11.37 1.88 -15.93
N ASP A 239 10.20 2.53 -15.86
CA ASP A 239 9.83 3.61 -16.77
C ASP A 239 10.48 4.94 -16.33
N LYS A 240 11.42 5.42 -17.15
CA LYS A 240 12.14 6.68 -16.93
C LYS A 240 11.24 7.90 -17.07
N GLU A 241 10.21 7.83 -17.90
CA GLU A 241 9.26 8.93 -18.13
C GLU A 241 8.17 8.97 -17.05
N LYS A 242 8.05 7.90 -16.25
CA LYS A 242 7.04 7.73 -15.20
C LYS A 242 5.63 7.99 -15.72
N LYS A 243 5.32 7.43 -16.90
CA LYS A 243 4.01 7.52 -17.50
C LYS A 243 2.99 6.88 -16.57
N ILE A 244 1.95 7.64 -16.25
CA ILE A 244 0.86 7.14 -15.42
C ILE A 244 0.11 6.05 -16.17
N LEU A 245 -0.05 4.92 -15.49
CA LEU A 245 -0.77 3.75 -15.96
C LEU A 245 -2.28 3.99 -15.90
N SER A 246 -2.97 3.58 -16.95
CA SER A 246 -4.42 3.53 -16.98
C SER A 246 -4.95 2.41 -16.08
N THR A 247 -6.24 2.43 -15.77
CA THR A 247 -6.93 1.34 -15.07
C THR A 247 -6.76 0.00 -15.81
N SER A 248 -6.73 0.02 -17.15
CA SER A 248 -6.51 -1.18 -17.97
C SER A 248 -5.09 -1.71 -17.81
N ASP A 249 -4.07 -0.85 -17.86
CA ASP A 249 -2.67 -1.25 -17.66
C ASP A 249 -2.47 -1.83 -16.25
N LEU A 250 -3.06 -1.19 -15.24
CA LEU A 250 -3.05 -1.67 -13.86
C LEU A 250 -3.73 -3.03 -13.73
N HIS A 251 -4.85 -3.25 -14.42
CA HIS A 251 -5.54 -4.53 -14.40
C HIS A 251 -4.68 -5.64 -15.01
N GLU A 252 -4.02 -5.37 -16.14
CA GLU A 252 -3.10 -6.31 -16.80
C GLU A 252 -1.89 -6.67 -15.94
N ILE A 253 -1.34 -5.69 -15.21
CA ILE A 253 -0.23 -5.93 -14.28
C ILE A 253 -0.69 -6.76 -13.06
N MET A 254 -1.85 -6.45 -12.49
CA MET A 254 -2.33 -7.03 -11.24
C MET A 254 -3.00 -8.39 -11.42
N CYS A 255 -3.62 -8.60 -12.57
CA CYS A 255 -4.20 -9.86 -12.97
C CYS A 255 -3.23 -10.44 -14.00
N LEU A 256 -2.33 -11.35 -13.57
CA LEU A 256 -1.36 -12.11 -14.40
C LEU A 256 -1.99 -12.94 -15.54
N SER A 257 -3.23 -12.64 -15.88
CA SER A 257 -4.13 -13.39 -16.69
C SER A 257 -5.10 -12.42 -17.36
N MET A 258 -5.17 -12.54 -18.68
CA MET A 258 -5.76 -11.55 -19.57
C MET A 258 -7.22 -11.22 -19.19
N PRO A 259 -7.63 -9.94 -19.15
CA PRO A 259 -9.04 -9.60 -19.13
C PRO A 259 -9.70 -10.17 -20.38
N ILE A 260 -10.63 -11.10 -20.20
CA ILE A 260 -11.40 -11.62 -21.33
C ILE A 260 -12.74 -10.90 -21.34
N ASN A 261 -12.90 -10.03 -22.34
CA ASN A 261 -14.14 -9.31 -22.57
C ASN A 261 -15.24 -10.28 -22.94
N VAL A 262 -16.41 -10.03 -22.34
CA VAL A 262 -17.59 -10.84 -22.55
C VAL A 262 -18.66 -10.01 -23.25
N THR A 263 -19.14 -10.48 -24.39
CA THR A 263 -20.24 -9.82 -25.10
C THR A 263 -21.56 -10.48 -24.72
N LYS A 264 -22.56 -9.70 -24.30
CA LYS A 264 -23.93 -10.20 -24.11
C LYS A 264 -24.49 -10.62 -25.48
N ILE A 265 -25.12 -11.79 -25.54
CA ILE A 265 -25.90 -12.21 -26.73
C ILE A 265 -27.37 -12.27 -26.32
N ASP A 266 -28.24 -11.54 -27.03
CA ASP A 266 -29.68 -11.77 -26.97
C ASP A 266 -30.00 -12.99 -27.83
N TYR A 267 -30.17 -14.15 -27.19
CA TYR A 267 -30.66 -15.34 -27.90
C TYR A 267 -32.18 -15.28 -27.99
N GLN A 268 -32.69 -15.06 -29.20
CA GLN A 268 -34.05 -15.45 -29.52
C GLN A 268 -34.02 -16.96 -29.79
N THR A 269 -34.74 -17.71 -28.95
CA THR A 269 -34.86 -19.16 -29.02
C THR A 269 -35.43 -19.59 -30.37
N LYS A 270 -34.69 -20.47 -31.07
CA LYS A 270 -35.21 -21.72 -31.64
C LYS A 270 -34.07 -22.61 -32.14
N SER A 271 -34.32 -23.91 -31.98
CA SER A 271 -33.58 -25.09 -32.49
C SER A 271 -32.18 -25.38 -31.92
N GLU A 272 -32.18 -26.36 -31.01
CA GLU A 272 -31.50 -27.65 -31.20
C GLU A 272 -30.02 -27.65 -31.57
N SER A 273 -29.18 -27.74 -30.55
CA SER A 273 -28.20 -28.82 -30.41
C SER A 273 -27.67 -28.76 -28.98
N ILE A 274 -27.89 -29.82 -28.23
CA ILE A 274 -27.36 -29.95 -26.86
C ILE A 274 -25.85 -30.19 -27.01
N PHE A 275 -25.08 -29.10 -27.09
CA PHE A 275 -23.65 -29.15 -26.87
C PHE A 275 -23.40 -29.62 -25.43
N PRO A 276 -22.27 -30.31 -25.12
CA PRO A 276 -21.97 -30.74 -23.78
C PRO A 276 -21.97 -29.53 -22.83
N THR A 277 -23.03 -29.40 -22.05
CA THR A 277 -23.21 -28.35 -21.07
C THR A 277 -22.43 -28.72 -19.82
N ARG A 278 -21.38 -27.98 -19.53
CA ARG A 278 -20.69 -28.06 -18.25
C ARG A 278 -21.43 -27.17 -17.26
N LYS A 279 -21.69 -27.68 -16.06
CA LYS A 279 -22.35 -26.93 -14.99
C LYS A 279 -21.31 -26.52 -13.96
N ILE A 280 -21.26 -25.24 -13.65
CA ILE A 280 -20.53 -24.70 -12.51
C ILE A 280 -21.56 -24.25 -11.49
N ARG A 281 -21.50 -24.86 -10.32
CA ARG A 281 -22.28 -24.42 -9.17
C ARG A 281 -21.48 -23.35 -8.45
N ALA A 282 -21.99 -22.12 -8.44
CA ALA A 282 -21.47 -21.03 -7.64
C ALA A 282 -22.56 -20.60 -6.66
N TYR A 283 -22.54 -21.17 -5.44
CA TYR A 283 -23.61 -21.05 -4.44
C TYR A 283 -24.98 -21.57 -4.96
N ASP A 284 -26.05 -20.79 -4.76
CA ASP A 284 -27.43 -21.04 -5.23
C ASP A 284 -27.60 -20.84 -6.75
N TYR A 285 -26.54 -20.40 -7.44
CA TYR A 285 -26.56 -20.15 -8.88
C TYR A 285 -25.81 -21.26 -9.61
N VAL A 286 -26.45 -21.80 -10.64
CA VAL A 286 -25.81 -22.74 -11.57
C VAL A 286 -25.48 -21.95 -12.84
N TYR A 287 -24.22 -21.62 -13.01
CA TYR A 287 -23.71 -21.16 -14.29
C TYR A 287 -23.53 -22.40 -15.15
N THR A 288 -24.42 -22.59 -16.11
CA THR A 288 -24.13 -23.55 -17.17
C THR A 288 -23.19 -22.84 -18.14
N TYR A 289 -22.26 -23.54 -18.77
CA TYR A 289 -21.56 -23.00 -19.93
C TYR A 289 -21.37 -24.09 -20.97
N THR A 290 -21.22 -23.66 -22.22
CA THR A 290 -20.79 -24.54 -23.30
C THR A 290 -19.64 -23.90 -24.05
N ILE A 291 -18.85 -24.71 -24.74
CA ILE A 291 -17.74 -24.26 -25.57
C ILE A 291 -18.15 -24.48 -27.02
N ILE A 292 -18.31 -23.39 -27.77
CA ILE A 292 -18.65 -23.43 -29.20
C ILE A 292 -17.50 -22.78 -29.96
N LYS A 293 -16.83 -23.52 -30.85
CA LYS A 293 -15.76 -22.99 -31.72
C LYS A 293 -14.67 -22.19 -30.96
N ASN A 294 -14.21 -22.70 -29.81
CA ASN A 294 -13.27 -22.04 -28.89
C ASN A 294 -13.78 -20.78 -28.18
N GLU A 295 -15.10 -20.60 -28.09
CA GLU A 295 -15.74 -19.51 -27.37
C GLU A 295 -16.55 -20.09 -26.20
N ILE A 296 -16.43 -19.51 -25.01
CA ILE A 296 -17.28 -19.91 -23.87
C ILE A 296 -18.59 -19.14 -23.98
N CYS A 297 -19.70 -19.87 -23.98
CA CYS A 297 -21.05 -19.34 -23.85
C CYS A 297 -21.57 -19.67 -22.45
N CYS A 298 -21.58 -18.69 -21.54
CA CYS A 298 -22.12 -18.87 -20.18
C CYS A 298 -23.62 -18.58 -20.16
N TYR A 299 -24.37 -19.43 -19.48
CA TYR A 299 -25.80 -19.31 -19.18
C TYR A 299 -25.95 -18.80 -17.73
N HIS A 300 -26.62 -17.67 -17.55
CA HIS A 300 -26.97 -17.14 -16.24
C HIS A 300 -28.49 -17.15 -16.06
N GLY A 301 -29.00 -17.95 -15.12
CA GLY A 301 -30.42 -18.02 -14.80
C GLY A 301 -30.72 -18.92 -13.60
N ASN A 302 -31.83 -18.65 -12.91
CA ASN A 302 -32.45 -19.63 -12.03
C ASN A 302 -33.21 -20.62 -12.94
N PRO A 303 -32.94 -21.94 -12.89
CA PRO A 303 -33.64 -22.92 -13.73
C PRO A 303 -35.17 -22.81 -13.63
N SER A 304 -35.68 -22.32 -12.50
CA SER A 304 -37.10 -22.14 -12.23
C SER A 304 -37.71 -20.88 -12.86
N SER A 305 -36.91 -19.89 -13.28
CA SER A 305 -37.40 -18.56 -13.69
C SER A 305 -37.33 -18.28 -15.19
N GLY A 306 -36.88 -19.22 -16.02
CA GLY A 306 -36.92 -19.14 -17.50
C GLY A 306 -36.05 -18.06 -18.16
N ILE A 307 -35.41 -17.16 -17.40
CA ILE A 307 -34.56 -16.10 -17.94
C ILE A 307 -33.11 -16.59 -17.99
N ILE A 308 -32.60 -16.74 -19.21
CA ILE A 308 -31.24 -17.19 -19.50
C ILE A 308 -30.49 -16.03 -20.17
N ARG A 309 -29.48 -15.47 -19.51
CA ARG A 309 -28.56 -14.49 -20.12
C ARG A 309 -27.33 -15.20 -20.67
N LEU A 310 -26.98 -14.92 -21.93
CA LEU A 310 -25.80 -15.45 -22.59
C LEU A 310 -24.64 -14.46 -22.59
N TYR A 311 -23.45 -15.01 -22.39
CA TYR A 311 -22.20 -14.28 -22.29
C TYR A 311 -21.15 -14.97 -23.18
N LYS A 312 -20.56 -14.22 -24.13
CA LYS A 312 -19.61 -14.71 -25.15
C LYS A 312 -18.18 -14.32 -24.82
N ILE A 313 -17.29 -15.31 -24.64
CA ILE A 313 -15.87 -15.12 -24.35
C ILE A 313 -15.07 -15.28 -25.65
N HIS A 314 -14.39 -14.22 -26.08
CA HIS A 314 -13.57 -14.23 -27.29
C HIS A 314 -12.09 -14.55 -26.98
N LYS A 315 -11.50 -15.43 -27.79
CA LYS A 315 -10.05 -15.72 -27.89
C LYS A 315 -9.32 -16.24 -26.65
N VAL A 316 -9.59 -17.48 -26.23
CA VAL A 316 -8.60 -18.29 -25.50
C VAL A 316 -8.72 -19.76 -25.92
N LYS A 317 -7.60 -20.48 -26.00
CA LYS A 317 -7.61 -21.95 -26.05
C LYS A 317 -8.07 -22.43 -24.66
N ILE A 318 -9.36 -22.68 -24.51
CA ILE A 318 -9.96 -23.00 -23.22
C ILE A 318 -9.47 -24.39 -22.79
N PRO A 319 -8.75 -24.52 -21.68
CA PRO A 319 -8.30 -25.81 -21.18
C PRO A 319 -9.47 -26.60 -20.62
N ASP A 320 -9.35 -27.92 -20.71
CA ASP A 320 -10.39 -28.86 -20.31
C ASP A 320 -10.73 -28.82 -18.81
N ASN A 321 -9.93 -28.14 -17.98
CA ASN A 321 -10.11 -28.03 -16.54
C ASN A 321 -10.50 -26.63 -16.05
N LEU A 322 -11.10 -25.78 -16.90
CA LEU A 322 -11.55 -24.45 -16.50
C LEU A 322 -12.56 -24.50 -15.33
N VAL A 323 -12.23 -23.82 -14.24
CA VAL A 323 -13.12 -23.61 -13.08
C VAL A 323 -13.41 -22.12 -12.94
N LEU A 324 -14.68 -21.72 -12.94
CA LEU A 324 -15.12 -20.35 -12.68
C LEU A 324 -15.66 -20.22 -11.25
N LYS A 325 -15.33 -19.13 -10.56
CA LYS A 325 -15.78 -18.79 -9.20
C LYS A 325 -16.24 -17.34 -9.14
N ASN A 326 -17.26 -17.04 -8.33
CA ASN A 326 -17.68 -15.65 -8.08
C ASN A 326 -16.63 -14.90 -7.22
N CYS A 327 -16.53 -13.58 -7.40
CA CYS A 327 -15.60 -12.71 -6.66
C CYS A 327 -15.75 -12.74 -5.12
N ARG A 328 -16.89 -13.18 -4.58
CA ARG A 328 -17.16 -13.12 -3.12
C ARG A 328 -16.30 -14.03 -2.23
N GLN A 329 -15.44 -14.89 -2.81
CA GLN A 329 -14.50 -15.74 -2.06
C GLN A 329 -13.05 -15.25 -2.09
N CYS A 330 -12.76 -14.09 -2.70
CA CYS A 330 -11.41 -13.56 -2.81
C CYS A 330 -11.32 -12.20 -2.12
N SER A 331 -10.91 -12.18 -0.84
CA SER A 331 -10.70 -10.95 -0.04
C SER A 331 -9.70 -9.95 -0.67
N SER A 332 -9.00 -10.37 -1.72
CA SER A 332 -7.95 -9.66 -2.44
C SER A 332 -8.24 -9.40 -3.92
N CYS A 333 -9.50 -9.46 -4.37
CA CYS A 333 -9.79 -9.19 -5.80
C CYS A 333 -9.51 -7.73 -6.19
N PHE A 334 -8.49 -7.51 -7.04
CA PHE A 334 -8.18 -6.19 -7.61
C PHE A 334 -9.15 -5.76 -8.70
N THR A 335 -9.83 -6.69 -9.37
CA THR A 335 -10.80 -6.36 -10.41
C THR A 335 -12.01 -5.63 -9.82
N GLU A 336 -12.52 -6.04 -8.66
CA GLU A 336 -13.58 -5.29 -7.95
C GLU A 336 -13.10 -3.89 -7.55
N LEU A 337 -11.83 -3.75 -7.17
CA LEU A 337 -11.26 -2.45 -6.81
C LEU A 337 -11.14 -1.51 -8.01
N LEU A 338 -10.69 -2.03 -9.15
CA LEU A 338 -10.47 -1.25 -10.38
C LEU A 338 -11.79 -1.00 -11.15
N PHE A 339 -12.74 -1.93 -11.05
CA PHE A 339 -14.01 -1.92 -11.77
C PHE A 339 -15.18 -2.26 -10.83
N PRO A 340 -15.52 -1.39 -9.86
CA PRO A 340 -16.47 -1.71 -8.78
C PRO A 340 -17.90 -2.04 -9.25
N ASN A 341 -18.28 -1.55 -10.43
CA ASN A 341 -19.61 -1.78 -11.00
C ASN A 341 -19.65 -2.92 -12.03
N GLN A 342 -18.52 -3.59 -12.29
CA GLN A 342 -18.46 -4.67 -13.27
C GLN A 342 -18.49 -6.03 -12.57
N LYS A 343 -19.50 -6.83 -12.93
CA LYS A 343 -19.56 -8.23 -12.51
C LYS A 343 -18.38 -8.97 -13.14
N HIS A 344 -17.78 -9.90 -12.41
CA HIS A 344 -16.68 -10.69 -12.94
C HIS A 344 -16.56 -12.06 -12.26
N LEU A 345 -15.90 -12.99 -12.94
CA LEU A 345 -15.66 -14.37 -12.50
C LEU A 345 -14.15 -14.64 -12.43
N HIS A 346 -13.73 -15.44 -11.46
CA HIS A 346 -12.34 -15.85 -11.24
C HIS A 346 -12.13 -17.26 -11.73
N SER A 347 -10.93 -17.57 -12.24
CA SER A 347 -10.57 -18.92 -12.67
C SER A 347 -9.09 -19.22 -12.49
N ASN A 348 -8.72 -20.47 -12.76
CA ASN A 348 -7.33 -20.88 -12.92
C ASN A 348 -6.61 -20.22 -14.12
N LEU A 349 -7.34 -19.52 -14.99
CA LEU A 349 -6.80 -18.77 -16.13
C LEU A 349 -6.91 -17.27 -15.98
N GLY A 350 -7.49 -16.77 -14.89
CA GLY A 350 -7.70 -15.35 -14.64
C GLY A 350 -9.10 -14.88 -14.36
N VAL A 351 -9.26 -13.57 -14.52
CA VAL A 351 -10.50 -12.85 -14.24
C VAL A 351 -11.25 -12.51 -15.53
N PHE A 352 -12.51 -12.93 -15.59
CA PHE A 352 -13.43 -12.67 -16.70
C PHE A 352 -14.35 -11.53 -16.31
N ILE A 353 -14.26 -10.39 -16.99
CA ILE A 353 -15.13 -9.23 -16.79
C ILE A 353 -16.41 -9.44 -17.61
N LEU A 354 -17.56 -9.46 -16.92
CA LEU A 354 -18.87 -9.59 -17.53
C LEU A 354 -19.36 -8.20 -17.94
N THR A 355 -19.12 -7.81 -19.19
CA THR A 355 -19.72 -6.60 -19.78
C THR A 355 -21.10 -6.90 -20.34
N GLU A 356 -22.12 -6.18 -19.88
CA GLU A 356 -23.41 -6.10 -20.58
C GLU A 356 -23.24 -5.04 -21.67
N ILE A 357 -23.26 -5.46 -22.94
CA ILE A 357 -23.36 -4.57 -24.09
C ILE A 357 -24.82 -4.48 -24.50
#